data_AF-A0A839NDL5-F1
#
_entry.id   AF-A0A839NDL5-F1
#
_cell.length_a   1.000
_cell.length_b   1.000
_cell.length_c   1.000
_cell.angle_alpha   90.00
_cell.angle_beta   90.00
_cell.angle_gamma   90.00
#
_symmetry.space_group_name_H-M   'P 1'
#
loop_
_entity.id
_entity.type
_entity.pdbx_description
1 polymer ?
#
loop_
_entity_poly.entity_id
_entity_poly.type
_entity_poly.pdbx_seq_one_letter_code
_entity_poly.pdbx_strand_id
1 'polypeptide(L)'
;MLIICSKCNFKHGFDVEVVDYKGFVCSNCGSYYKGEDHTTWTFVKVFPKPEYILWTSLGERIGEKKNDYVVITKIQRVNLDGEYSNEYVGLNSKNNEIYWSDGPDYAAILHSVGLPEIKSVKEDRLKLQTRTYILKYQDTLKVVYAEGFVFEDLDARSQAKTYINSINEDRFVSHEIIENVNEYYSGTYQNQEDYFQTFEYYNEYLSRKKKTSTILNILTIGFVILIGLGFFLINRSNIQEYYYQFDQKFTSSKLNNEYIGESFSVNGSEPQKLTFQGISDVNVPNVHLRIKLVNELTNQIQETALLQHHYNEVNHACGISVSFCKVEPGTYHMVFETYSTNKNVASVYLNEDYKITFGGVDYWGLIITYVLLVLLVLWIRNSLLGLGKDSLMFVNKEINYLAVLNYKGFGSWFVILFGLSLGLQYYNKYIKTCTTSYQVNTVEDNTYTGSRYHYYRPTYSDYGSSHK
;
A
#
# COMPACT_ATOMS: atom_id res chain seq x y z
N MET A 1 3.48 36.36 32.52
CA MET A 1 3.68 37.59 31.73
C MET A 1 2.69 37.67 30.56
N LEU A 2 2.13 38.84 30.25
CA LEU A 2 1.21 39.05 29.13
C LEU A 2 1.81 40.04 28.13
N ILE A 3 1.99 39.62 26.88
CA ILE A 3 2.46 40.47 25.79
C ILE A 3 1.32 40.66 24.79
N ILE A 4 1.07 41.90 24.39
CA ILE A 4 0.06 42.23 23.37
C ILE A 4 0.78 42.77 22.14
N CYS A 5 0.62 42.10 21.00
CA CYS A 5 1.23 42.58 19.76
C CYS A 5 0.57 43.89 19.32
N SER A 6 1.33 44.97 19.22
CA SER A 6 0.83 46.30 18.82
C SER A 6 0.28 46.36 17.40
N LYS A 7 0.64 45.42 16.52
CA LYS A 7 0.17 45.40 15.12
C LYS A 7 -1.14 44.62 14.93
N CYS A 8 -1.33 43.51 15.63
CA CYS A 8 -2.50 42.63 15.42
C CYS A 8 -3.36 42.40 16.67
N ASN A 9 -3.02 43.03 17.80
CA ASN A 9 -3.70 42.91 19.10
C ASN A 9 -3.81 41.48 19.65
N PHE A 10 -3.04 40.54 19.10
CA PHE A 10 -2.98 39.18 19.61
C PHE A 10 -2.31 39.17 20.99
N LYS A 11 -2.87 38.39 21.91
CA LYS A 11 -2.43 38.29 23.30
C LYS A 11 -1.61 37.01 23.49
N HIS A 12 -0.35 37.16 23.88
CA HIS A 12 0.54 36.07 24.24
C HIS A 12 0.64 35.98 25.76
N GLY A 13 0.16 34.88 26.33
CA GLY A 13 0.30 34.57 27.75
C GLY A 13 1.45 33.62 27.99
N PHE A 14 2.33 33.95 28.93
CA PHE A 14 3.40 33.08 29.41
C PHE A 14 3.27 32.89 30.91
N ASP A 15 3.39 31.66 31.39
CA ASP A 15 3.31 31.34 32.83
C ASP A 15 4.64 31.58 33.58
N VAL A 16 5.62 32.14 32.88
CA VAL A 16 6.91 32.56 33.42
C VAL A 16 7.11 34.05 33.13
N GLU A 17 7.97 34.68 33.92
CA GLU A 17 8.51 36.01 33.63
C GLU A 17 9.78 35.84 32.82
N VAL A 18 9.90 36.55 31.70
CA VAL A 18 11.07 36.50 30.83
C VAL A 18 11.80 37.83 30.96
N VAL A 19 13.08 37.75 31.33
CA VAL A 19 13.96 38.90 31.52
C VAL A 19 15.08 38.87 30.47
N ASP A 20 15.83 39.97 30.33
CA ASP A 20 17.03 40.08 29.49
C ASP A 20 16.84 39.76 27.99
N TYR A 21 15.60 39.83 27.49
CA TYR A 21 15.32 39.70 26.05
C TYR A 21 15.74 40.97 25.30
N LYS A 22 16.17 40.80 24.04
CA LYS A 22 16.49 41.90 23.12
C LYS A 22 15.35 42.25 22.16
N GLY A 23 14.29 41.44 22.16
CA GLY A 23 13.11 41.68 21.33
C GLY A 23 12.07 40.58 21.43
N PHE A 24 11.05 40.67 20.57
CA PHE A 24 9.94 39.74 20.51
C PHE A 24 9.36 39.60 19.11
N VAL A 25 8.96 38.38 18.74
CA VAL A 25 8.28 38.08 17.47
C VAL A 25 6.89 37.53 17.74
N CYS A 26 5.87 38.22 17.23
CA CYS A 26 4.47 37.80 17.40
C CYS A 26 4.16 36.53 16.61
N SER A 27 3.73 35.45 17.28
CA SER A 27 3.34 34.19 16.62
C SER A 27 2.10 34.27 15.72
N ASN A 28 1.27 35.33 15.84
CA ASN A 28 0.08 35.48 15.00
C ASN A 28 0.37 36.20 13.67
N CYS A 29 1.14 37.29 13.70
CA CYS A 29 1.39 38.13 12.52
C CYS A 29 2.85 38.19 12.07
N GLY A 30 3.76 37.45 12.73
CA GLY A 30 5.19 37.38 12.42
C GLY A 30 5.95 38.68 12.64
N SER A 31 5.35 39.71 13.25
CA SER A 31 6.01 41.01 13.42
C SER A 31 7.07 40.94 14.49
N TYR A 32 8.29 41.32 14.10
CA TYR A 32 9.46 41.39 14.96
C TYR A 32 9.64 42.81 15.50
N TYR A 33 9.83 42.89 16.80
CA TYR A 33 10.12 44.10 17.53
C TYR A 33 11.45 43.98 18.29
N LYS A 34 12.26 45.04 18.27
CA LYS A 34 13.51 45.16 19.04
C LYS A 34 13.31 46.07 20.25
N GLY A 35 14.00 45.74 21.34
CA GLY A 35 14.06 46.50 22.58
C GLY A 35 13.99 45.59 23.82
N GLU A 36 14.51 46.09 24.93
CA GLU A 36 14.57 45.37 26.21
C GLU A 36 13.30 45.58 27.06
N ASP A 37 12.45 46.53 26.67
CA ASP A 37 11.18 46.81 27.34
C ASP A 37 10.02 46.70 26.34
N HIS A 38 9.10 45.78 26.62
CA HIS A 38 7.90 45.52 25.82
C HIS A 38 6.98 46.74 25.62
N THR A 39 7.12 47.79 26.44
CA THR A 39 6.37 49.04 26.28
C THR A 39 7.02 50.01 25.29
N THR A 40 8.30 49.85 24.96
CA THR A 40 9.08 50.75 24.08
C THR A 40 9.61 50.08 22.81
N TRP A 41 9.13 48.87 22.54
CA TRP A 41 9.51 48.07 21.37
C TRP A 41 9.33 48.78 20.03
N THR A 42 10.38 48.71 19.20
CA THR A 42 10.39 49.27 17.84
C THR A 42 10.21 48.16 16.82
N PHE A 43 9.26 48.33 15.91
CA PHE A 43 9.03 47.39 14.81
C PHE A 43 10.21 47.36 13.84
N VAL A 44 10.63 46.16 13.42
CA VAL A 44 11.74 45.95 12.48
C VAL A 44 11.24 45.38 11.15
N LYS A 45 10.65 44.18 11.19
CA LYS A 45 10.22 43.45 9.99
C LYS A 45 9.10 42.45 10.32
N VAL A 46 8.58 41.80 9.28
CA VAL A 46 7.67 40.66 9.42
C VAL A 46 8.38 39.41 8.92
N PHE A 47 8.48 38.39 9.76
CA PHE A 47 8.94 37.07 9.33
C PHE A 47 7.88 36.38 8.47
N PRO A 48 8.30 35.62 7.44
CA PRO A 48 7.40 34.75 6.71
C PRO A 48 6.89 33.63 7.62
N LYS A 49 5.96 32.80 7.13
CA LYS A 49 5.61 31.55 7.81
C LYS A 49 6.80 30.57 7.78
N PRO A 50 6.91 29.65 8.76
CA PRO A 50 8.03 28.73 8.79
C PRO A 50 7.93 27.77 7.59
N GLU A 51 9.08 27.40 7.03
CA GLU A 51 9.12 26.55 5.84
C GLU A 51 8.89 25.08 6.21
N TYR A 52 9.42 24.68 7.36
CA TYR A 52 9.24 23.38 7.99
C TYR A 52 8.44 23.48 9.28
N ILE A 53 7.92 22.34 9.75
CA ILE A 53 7.12 22.27 10.97
C ILE A 53 8.00 22.51 12.18
N LEU A 54 7.47 23.34 13.07
CA LEU A 54 8.00 23.54 14.41
C LEU A 54 7.11 22.72 15.36
N TRP A 55 7.73 21.81 16.10
CA TRP A 55 7.01 20.77 16.84
C TRP A 55 6.46 21.23 18.20
N THR A 56 6.46 22.52 18.48
CA THR A 56 5.99 23.08 19.75
C THR A 56 5.24 24.40 19.56
N SER A 57 4.48 24.81 20.57
CA SER A 57 3.80 26.10 20.65
C SER A 57 4.41 27.00 21.73
N LEU A 58 4.36 28.32 21.54
CA LEU A 58 4.74 29.25 22.60
C LEU A 58 3.81 29.07 23.81
N GLY A 59 4.40 29.00 25.01
CA GLY A 59 3.68 28.77 26.26
C GLY A 59 3.47 27.29 26.61
N GLU A 60 3.84 26.37 25.72
CA GLU A 60 3.79 24.93 26.00
C GLU A 60 4.70 24.56 27.19
N ARG A 61 4.21 23.68 28.06
CA ARG A 61 4.97 23.16 29.21
C ARG A 61 5.58 21.81 28.86
N ILE A 62 6.89 21.72 28.92
CA ILE A 62 7.65 20.49 28.66
C ILE A 62 8.37 20.08 29.94
N GLY A 63 8.08 18.85 30.39
CA GLY A 63 8.76 18.24 31.53
C GLY A 63 10.07 17.59 31.08
N GLU A 64 11.19 18.07 31.63
CA GLU A 64 12.51 17.47 31.42
C GLU A 64 13.12 17.08 32.77
N LYS A 65 13.32 15.78 32.97
CA LYS A 65 13.76 15.18 34.24
C LYS A 65 12.84 15.54 35.41
N LYS A 66 13.25 16.48 36.28
CA LYS A 66 12.50 16.91 37.48
C LYS A 66 12.07 18.37 37.41
N ASN A 67 12.22 19.01 36.25
CA ASN A 67 11.91 20.41 36.03
C ASN A 67 10.89 20.54 34.91
N ASP A 68 10.01 21.52 35.04
CA ASP A 68 9.09 21.91 33.97
C ASP A 68 9.56 23.22 33.36
N TYR A 69 9.62 23.25 32.04
CA TYR A 69 10.05 24.40 31.25
C TYR A 69 8.89 24.88 30.39
N VAL A 70 8.73 26.20 30.27
CA VAL A 70 7.77 26.84 29.39
C VAL A 70 8.50 27.28 28.13
N VAL A 71 8.01 26.90 26.95
CA VAL A 71 8.60 27.31 25.67
C VAL A 71 8.34 28.80 25.44
N ILE A 72 9.41 29.59 25.42
CA ILE A 72 9.36 31.05 25.29
C ILE A 72 9.83 31.55 23.92
N THR A 73 10.54 30.72 23.17
CA THR A 73 11.16 31.07 21.89
C THR A 73 11.15 29.88 20.94
N LYS A 74 10.93 30.15 19.66
CA LYS A 74 11.09 29.19 18.56
C LYS A 74 11.83 29.88 17.43
N ILE A 75 12.88 29.28 16.90
CA ILE A 75 13.70 29.81 15.81
C ILE A 75 13.89 28.72 14.75
N GLN A 76 13.82 29.11 13.49
CA GLN A 76 14.29 28.26 12.38
C GLN A 76 15.47 28.95 11.72
N ARG A 77 16.56 28.21 11.55
CA ARG A 77 17.78 28.67 10.90
C ARG A 77 18.03 27.86 9.63
N VAL A 78 18.76 28.47 8.71
CA VAL A 78 19.28 27.81 7.50
C VAL A 78 20.80 27.97 7.45
N ASN A 79 21.51 26.90 7.10
CA ASN A 79 22.95 26.94 6.85
C ASN A 79 23.25 27.40 5.40
N LEU A 80 24.53 27.46 5.04
CA LEU A 80 24.96 27.87 3.69
C LEU A 80 24.60 26.85 2.60
N ASP A 81 24.43 25.59 2.99
CA ASP A 81 24.06 24.48 2.09
C ASP A 81 22.54 24.37 1.89
N GLY A 82 21.75 25.21 2.58
CA GLY A 82 20.30 25.25 2.47
C GLY A 82 19.56 24.27 3.38
N GLU A 83 20.26 23.66 4.35
CA GLU A 83 19.66 22.78 5.34
C GLU A 83 19.08 23.58 6.51
N TYR A 84 17.91 23.13 6.97
CA TYR A 84 17.14 23.82 8.01
C TYR A 84 17.32 23.14 9.35
N SER A 85 17.44 23.94 10.40
CA SER A 85 17.42 23.50 11.79
C SER A 85 16.41 24.32 12.59
N ASN A 86 15.84 23.70 13.61
CA ASN A 86 14.91 24.32 14.53
C ASN A 86 15.55 24.40 15.92
N GLU A 87 15.28 25.49 16.62
CA GLU A 87 15.70 25.74 17.98
C GLU A 87 14.50 26.20 18.81
N TYR A 88 14.35 25.63 20.00
CA TYR A 88 13.33 25.99 20.96
C TYR A 88 13.98 26.31 22.30
N VAL A 89 13.61 27.43 22.91
CA VAL A 89 14.12 27.84 24.23
C VAL A 89 13.01 27.67 25.26
N GLY A 90 13.30 26.90 26.30
CA GLY A 90 12.45 26.70 27.46
C GLY A 90 12.99 27.42 28.67
N LEU A 91 12.10 28.00 29.47
CA LEU A 91 12.43 28.67 30.72
C LEU A 91 11.61 28.10 31.86
N ASN A 92 12.25 27.75 32.98
CA ASN A 92 11.54 27.27 34.16
C ASN A 92 11.31 28.38 35.20
N SER A 93 10.58 28.05 36.28
CA SER A 93 10.26 28.98 37.37
C SER A 93 11.47 29.49 38.16
N LYS A 94 12.66 28.90 37.97
CA LYS A 94 13.92 29.31 38.59
C LYS A 94 14.80 30.13 37.64
N ASN A 95 14.27 30.53 36.48
CA ASN A 95 15.00 31.23 35.44
C ASN A 95 16.18 30.42 34.85
N ASN A 96 16.09 29.09 34.88
CA ASN A 96 17.05 28.24 34.18
C ASN A 96 16.53 27.93 32.79
N GLU A 97 17.42 28.04 31.81
CA GLU A 97 17.14 27.79 30.42
C GLU A 97 17.41 26.33 30.04
N ILE A 98 16.69 25.88 29.02
CA ILE A 98 16.95 24.65 28.29
C ILE A 98 16.75 24.93 26.81
N TYR A 99 17.54 24.28 25.97
CA TYR A 99 17.48 24.42 24.53
C TYR A 99 17.20 23.06 23.92
N TRP A 100 16.19 22.99 23.07
CA TRP A 100 15.93 21.84 22.21
C TRP A 100 16.29 22.23 20.80
N SER A 101 17.08 21.40 20.12
CA SER A 101 17.54 21.67 18.76
C SER A 101 17.41 20.43 17.90
N ASP A 102 16.84 20.58 16.71
CA ASP A 102 16.69 19.52 15.73
C ASP A 102 17.04 19.97 14.31
N GLY A 103 17.58 19.04 13.53
CA GLY A 103 17.93 19.21 12.13
C GLY A 103 17.64 17.94 11.33
N PRO A 104 18.12 17.86 10.07
CA PRO A 104 17.85 16.73 9.19
C PRO A 104 18.34 15.38 9.77
N ASP A 105 19.46 15.41 10.47
CA ASP A 105 20.21 14.22 10.93
C ASP A 105 20.49 14.21 12.44
N TYR A 106 19.99 15.19 13.20
CA TYR A 106 20.19 15.24 14.65
C TYR A 106 18.96 15.74 15.42
N ALA A 107 18.91 15.36 16.69
CA ALA A 107 18.07 15.94 17.72
C ALA A 107 18.89 16.04 19.00
N ALA A 108 18.83 17.16 19.71
CA ALA A 108 19.67 17.43 20.86
C ALA A 108 18.99 18.29 21.91
N ILE A 109 19.42 18.09 23.15
CA ILE A 109 19.08 18.96 24.28
C ILE A 109 20.37 19.60 24.78
N LEU A 110 20.34 20.92 24.96
CA LEU A 110 21.48 21.71 25.39
C LEU A 110 21.17 22.56 26.62
N HIS A 111 22.24 22.86 27.36
CA HIS A 111 22.23 23.75 28.52
C HIS A 111 23.38 24.75 28.40
N SER A 112 23.10 26.00 28.77
CA SER A 112 24.12 27.06 28.81
C SER A 112 25.26 26.70 29.77
N VAL A 113 26.49 27.03 29.37
CA VAL A 113 27.72 26.78 30.12
C VAL A 113 28.42 28.11 30.35
N GLY A 114 28.67 28.43 31.62
CA GLY A 114 29.40 29.64 31.96
C GLY A 114 30.86 29.59 31.51
N LEU A 115 31.41 30.72 31.06
CA LEU A 115 32.82 30.86 30.70
C LEU A 115 33.82 30.28 31.73
N PRO A 116 33.61 30.41 33.06
CA PRO A 116 34.52 29.83 34.06
C PRO A 116 34.67 28.30 34.01
N GLU A 117 33.70 27.60 33.41
CA GLU A 117 33.70 26.14 33.27
C GLU A 117 34.54 25.67 32.07
N ILE A 118 34.74 26.54 31.09
CA ILE A 118 35.59 26.32 29.91
C ILE A 118 37.05 26.51 30.31
N LYS A 119 37.81 25.42 30.38
CA LYS A 119 39.21 25.42 30.85
C LYS A 119 40.20 25.82 29.77
N SER A 120 39.91 25.52 28.51
CA SER A 120 40.72 25.96 27.37
C SER A 120 39.95 25.81 26.07
N VAL A 121 40.08 26.78 25.18
CA VAL A 121 39.60 26.71 23.79
C VAL A 121 40.81 26.86 22.88
N LYS A 122 40.99 25.90 21.97
CA LYS A 122 41.89 26.00 20.83
C LYS A 122 41.08 25.75 19.56
N GLU A 123 41.68 26.00 18.41
CA GLU A 123 41.03 25.85 17.12
C GLU A 123 40.38 24.46 16.93
N ASP A 124 41.12 23.39 17.24
CA ASP A 124 40.70 22.00 17.02
C ASP A 124 40.07 21.31 18.25
N ARG A 125 40.16 21.93 19.44
CA ARG A 125 39.79 21.27 20.69
C ARG A 125 39.29 22.23 21.76
N LEU A 126 38.36 21.74 22.57
CA LEU A 126 37.80 22.44 23.71
C LEU A 126 37.88 21.56 24.96
N LYS A 127 38.23 22.14 26.11
CA LYS A 127 38.17 21.46 27.42
C LYS A 127 37.09 22.08 28.29
N LEU A 128 36.09 21.27 28.64
CA LEU A 128 35.05 21.60 29.60
C LEU A 128 35.28 20.73 30.84
N GLN A 129 35.56 21.37 31.98
CA GLN A 129 35.95 20.69 33.22
C GLN A 129 37.13 19.71 32.99
N THR A 130 36.96 18.41 33.26
CA THR A 130 37.98 17.37 33.07
C THR A 130 37.91 16.69 31.69
N ARG A 131 36.93 17.04 30.85
CA ARG A 131 36.66 16.37 29.57
C ARG A 131 37.23 17.15 28.39
N THR A 132 37.70 16.42 27.39
CA THR A 132 38.22 16.98 26.14
C THR A 132 37.27 16.69 24.99
N TYR A 133 36.99 17.71 24.20
CA TYR A 133 36.11 17.70 23.04
C TYR A 133 36.91 18.14 21.81
N ILE A 134 36.62 17.55 20.65
CA ILE A 134 37.33 17.74 19.39
C ILE A 134 36.37 18.36 18.38
N LEU A 135 36.80 19.38 17.64
CA LEU A 135 35.99 20.04 16.62
C LEU A 135 35.58 19.03 15.54
N LYS A 136 34.30 19.02 15.18
CA LYS A 136 33.75 18.14 14.15
C LYS A 136 32.96 18.88 13.08
N TYR A 137 32.15 19.85 13.49
CA TYR A 137 31.30 20.61 12.59
C TYR A 137 31.50 22.11 12.81
N GLN A 138 31.39 22.86 11.73
CA GLN A 138 31.37 24.32 11.77
C GLN A 138 30.39 24.82 10.72
N ASP A 139 29.43 25.60 11.16
CA ASP A 139 28.37 26.13 10.32
C ASP A 139 28.23 27.64 10.47
N THR A 140 27.70 28.26 9.43
CA THR A 140 27.21 29.64 9.47
C THR A 140 25.72 29.62 9.24
N LEU A 141 24.97 30.13 10.21
CA LEU A 141 23.53 30.03 10.26
C LEU A 141 22.89 31.41 10.10
N LYS A 142 21.72 31.43 9.46
CA LYS A 142 20.87 32.61 9.33
C LYS A 142 19.46 32.30 9.81
N VAL A 143 18.89 33.17 10.63
CA VAL A 143 17.48 33.09 11.04
C VAL A 143 16.57 33.37 9.84
N VAL A 144 15.68 32.42 9.55
CA VAL A 144 14.65 32.53 8.51
C VAL A 144 13.25 32.65 9.09
N TYR A 145 13.07 32.21 10.35
CA TYR A 145 11.84 32.30 11.11
C TYR A 145 12.11 32.47 12.60
N ALA A 146 11.24 33.18 13.30
CA ALA A 146 11.24 33.22 14.75
C ALA A 146 9.84 33.49 15.32
N GLU A 147 9.59 33.04 16.56
CA GLU A 147 8.44 33.36 17.39
C GLU A 147 8.88 33.51 18.85
N GLY A 148 8.23 34.40 19.60
CA GLY A 148 8.44 34.54 21.04
C GLY A 148 9.53 35.54 21.39
N PHE A 149 10.07 35.45 22.61
CA PHE A 149 11.16 36.31 23.07
C PHE A 149 12.45 35.95 22.36
N VAL A 150 13.30 36.93 22.04
CA VAL A 150 14.59 36.66 21.41
C VAL A 150 15.72 37.38 22.14
N PHE A 151 16.87 36.72 22.19
CA PHE A 151 18.05 37.14 22.99
C PHE A 151 19.23 37.57 22.11
N GLU A 152 19.02 37.58 20.80
CA GLU A 152 20.00 37.92 19.76
C GLU A 152 19.39 38.87 18.72
N ASP A 153 20.25 39.52 17.94
CA ASP A 153 19.83 40.17 16.69
C ASP A 153 19.56 39.12 15.59
N LEU A 154 18.29 38.96 15.25
CA LEU A 154 17.81 38.02 14.24
C LEU A 154 18.13 38.42 12.78
N ASP A 155 18.77 39.57 12.53
CA ASP A 155 19.27 39.96 11.22
C ASP A 155 20.73 39.54 10.99
N ALA A 156 21.48 39.30 12.08
CA ALA A 156 22.87 38.89 12.02
C ALA A 156 23.00 37.41 11.62
N ARG A 157 24.17 37.06 11.05
CA ARG A 157 24.57 35.66 10.91
C ARG A 157 25.26 35.21 12.19
N SER A 158 24.99 34.00 12.62
CA SER A 158 25.72 33.33 13.70
C SER A 158 26.68 32.29 13.13
N GLN A 159 27.75 32.00 13.87
CA GLN A 159 28.62 30.87 13.59
C GLN A 159 28.48 29.86 14.72
N ALA A 160 28.35 28.58 14.39
CA ALA A 160 28.32 27.49 15.35
C ALA A 160 29.51 26.56 15.10
N LYS A 161 30.19 26.16 16.17
CA LYS A 161 31.26 25.16 16.16
C LYS A 161 30.90 24.05 17.13
N THR A 162 30.75 22.84 16.62
CA THR A 162 30.38 21.67 17.42
C THR A 162 31.62 20.85 17.74
N TYR A 163 31.94 20.78 19.03
CA TYR A 163 33.02 19.96 19.56
C TYR A 163 32.45 18.68 20.18
N ILE A 164 32.77 17.51 19.64
CA ILE A 164 32.28 16.22 20.14
C ILE A 164 33.23 15.66 21.19
N ASN A 165 32.71 15.05 22.24
CA ASN A 165 33.52 14.47 23.30
C ASN A 165 34.37 13.31 22.76
N SER A 166 35.66 13.32 23.10
CA SER A 166 36.63 12.32 22.63
C SER A 166 36.39 10.88 23.10
N ILE A 167 35.54 10.67 24.11
CA ILE A 167 35.26 9.35 24.72
C ILE A 167 33.81 8.91 24.48
N ASN A 168 32.84 9.84 24.55
CA ASN A 168 31.42 9.56 24.38
C ASN A 168 30.81 10.52 23.34
N GLU A 169 30.66 10.04 22.11
CA GLU A 169 30.22 10.87 20.98
C GLU A 169 28.78 11.41 21.11
N ASP A 170 27.95 10.87 22.01
CA ASP A 170 26.61 11.39 22.29
C ASP A 170 26.65 12.78 22.97
N ARG A 171 27.79 13.17 23.52
CA ARG A 171 27.97 14.45 24.22
C ARG A 171 28.82 15.41 23.40
N PHE A 172 28.38 16.65 23.34
CA PHE A 172 29.10 17.69 22.62
C PHE A 172 29.06 19.03 23.36
N VAL A 173 29.87 19.97 22.89
CA VAL A 173 29.80 21.39 23.25
C VAL A 173 29.57 22.18 21.96
N SER A 174 28.49 22.95 21.91
CA SER A 174 28.27 23.97 20.90
C SER A 174 28.98 25.25 21.36
N HIS A 175 29.85 25.78 20.52
CA HIS A 175 30.44 27.10 20.67
C HIS A 175 29.83 28.01 19.61
N GLU A 176 29.05 28.97 20.06
CA GLU A 176 28.29 29.87 19.21
C GLU A 176 28.87 31.27 19.27
N ILE A 177 28.97 31.90 18.11
CA ILE A 177 29.44 33.28 17.94
C ILE A 177 28.26 34.07 17.39
N ILE A 178 27.60 34.81 18.27
CA ILE A 178 26.41 35.60 18.00
C ILE A 178 26.76 37.05 18.35
N GLU A 179 26.64 37.97 17.38
CA GLU A 179 26.99 39.39 17.59
C GLU A 179 28.43 39.61 18.13
N ASN A 180 29.39 38.77 17.72
CA ASN A 180 30.78 38.71 18.23
C ASN A 180 30.92 38.32 19.71
N VAL A 181 29.84 37.89 20.36
CA VAL A 181 29.84 37.30 21.70
C VAL A 181 30.00 35.79 21.58
N ASN A 182 30.86 35.21 22.42
CA ASN A 182 31.06 33.77 22.48
C ASN A 182 30.15 33.16 23.55
N GLU A 183 29.27 32.26 23.12
CA GLU A 183 28.37 31.50 23.96
C GLU A 183 28.72 30.01 23.87
N TYR A 184 28.52 29.29 24.96
CA TYR A 184 28.88 27.87 25.04
C TYR A 184 27.70 27.09 25.62
N TYR A 185 27.38 25.98 24.96
CA TYR A 185 26.28 25.11 25.36
C TYR A 185 26.76 23.66 25.45
N SER A 186 26.50 22.99 26.56
CA SER A 186 26.74 21.56 26.69
C SER A 186 25.52 20.81 26.17
N GLY A 187 25.71 20.01 25.13
CA GLY A 187 24.66 19.26 24.46
C GLY A 187 24.76 17.75 24.67
N THR A 188 23.61 17.07 24.57
CA THR A 188 23.53 15.61 24.44
C THR A 188 22.58 15.26 23.30
N TYR A 189 23.08 14.47 22.33
CA TYR A 189 22.25 13.93 21.26
C TYR A 189 21.18 12.98 21.83
N GLN A 190 19.98 13.07 21.27
CA GLN A 190 18.83 12.27 21.65
C GLN A 190 18.44 11.35 20.49
N ASN A 191 17.76 10.25 20.83
CA ASN A 191 17.00 9.54 19.82
C ASN A 191 15.90 10.48 19.28
N GLN A 192 15.78 10.61 17.95
CA GLN A 192 14.83 11.53 17.34
C GLN A 192 13.37 11.25 17.75
N GLU A 193 12.97 9.98 17.88
CA GLU A 193 11.61 9.64 18.26
C GLU A 193 11.30 10.08 19.69
N ASP A 194 12.20 9.75 20.64
CA ASP A 194 12.05 10.15 22.05
C ASP A 194 12.06 11.67 22.20
N TYR A 195 12.93 12.38 21.45
CA TYR A 195 12.99 13.84 21.43
C TYR A 195 11.68 14.45 20.93
N PHE A 196 11.15 14.01 19.78
CA PHE A 196 9.90 14.62 19.28
C PHE A 196 8.70 14.31 20.18
N GLN A 197 8.69 13.16 20.85
CA GLN A 197 7.66 12.80 21.83
C GLN A 197 7.66 13.68 23.08
N THR A 198 8.67 14.52 23.33
CA THR A 198 8.60 15.50 24.42
C THR A 198 7.62 16.64 24.12
N PHE A 199 7.27 16.86 22.85
CA PHE A 199 6.38 17.94 22.46
C PHE A 199 4.91 17.49 22.30
N GLU A 200 4.00 18.24 22.91
CA GLU A 200 2.56 18.00 22.85
C GLU A 200 2.04 18.01 21.42
N TYR A 201 2.51 18.96 20.60
CA TYR A 201 2.06 19.07 19.20
C TYR A 201 2.44 17.83 18.37
N TYR A 202 3.62 17.25 18.60
CA TYR A 202 4.03 16.00 17.93
C TYR A 202 3.19 14.81 18.42
N ASN A 203 2.90 14.74 19.71
CA ASN A 203 2.05 13.69 20.29
C ASN A 203 0.61 13.77 19.76
N GLU A 204 0.05 14.98 19.64
CA GLU A 204 -1.23 15.20 18.97
C GLU A 204 -1.19 14.74 17.53
N TYR A 205 -0.14 15.09 16.79
CA TYR A 205 0.06 14.64 15.41
C TYR A 205 0.09 13.11 15.32
N LEU A 206 0.82 12.42 16.19
CA LEU A 206 0.86 10.94 16.23
C LEU A 206 -0.53 10.35 16.52
N SER A 207 -1.27 10.91 17.47
CA SER A 207 -2.63 10.48 17.81
C SER A 207 -3.58 10.65 16.62
N ARG A 208 -3.53 11.80 15.95
CA ARG A 208 -4.30 12.08 14.73
C ARG A 208 -3.90 11.15 13.60
N LYS A 209 -2.61 10.92 13.38
CA LYS A 209 -2.07 9.97 12.38
C LYS A 209 -2.61 8.54 12.62
N LYS A 210 -2.63 8.08 13.88
CA LYS A 210 -3.19 6.78 14.26
C LYS A 210 -4.69 6.71 13.99
N LYS A 211 -5.45 7.77 14.31
CA LYS A 211 -6.88 7.88 14.00
C LYS A 211 -7.12 7.82 12.48
N THR A 212 -6.34 8.56 11.68
CA THR A 212 -6.40 8.52 10.20
C THR A 212 -6.15 7.12 9.67
N SER A 213 -5.11 6.45 10.16
CA SER A 213 -4.80 5.09 9.74
C SER A 213 -5.93 4.12 10.07
N THR A 214 -6.59 4.30 11.21
CA THR A 214 -7.74 3.48 11.61
C THR A 214 -8.93 3.71 10.67
N ILE A 215 -9.26 4.97 10.39
CA ILE A 215 -10.32 5.34 9.44
C ILE A 215 -10.04 4.77 8.05
N LEU A 216 -8.80 4.90 7.55
CA LEU A 216 -8.38 4.36 6.27
C LEU A 216 -8.57 2.84 6.23
N ASN A 217 -8.12 2.12 7.26
CA ASN A 217 -8.28 0.66 7.34
C ASN A 217 -9.76 0.25 7.34
N ILE A 218 -10.63 0.93 8.08
CA ILE A 218 -12.07 0.65 8.12
C ILE A 218 -12.69 0.86 6.73
N LEU A 219 -12.37 1.98 6.07
CA LEU A 219 -12.83 2.25 4.70
C LEU A 219 -12.36 1.18 3.72
N THR A 220 -11.08 0.80 3.77
CA THR A 220 -10.51 -0.26 2.93
C THR A 220 -11.23 -1.60 3.14
N ILE A 221 -11.50 -2.00 4.38
CA ILE A 221 -12.26 -3.21 4.69
C ILE A 221 -13.66 -3.13 4.08
N GLY A 222 -14.35 -1.99 4.26
CA GLY A 222 -15.66 -1.76 3.66
C GLY A 222 -15.63 -1.89 2.13
N PHE A 223 -14.60 -1.36 1.49
CA PHE A 223 -14.40 -1.45 0.03
C PHE A 223 -14.16 -2.88 -0.46
N VAL A 224 -13.33 -3.65 0.25
CA VAL A 224 -13.08 -5.06 -0.06
C VAL A 224 -14.38 -5.87 0.02
N ILE A 225 -15.16 -5.64 1.09
CA ILE A 225 -16.46 -6.31 1.30
C ILE A 225 -17.44 -5.93 0.19
N LEU A 226 -17.55 -4.64 -0.17
CA LEU A 226 -18.47 -4.20 -1.22
C LEU A 226 -18.16 -4.82 -2.58
N ILE A 227 -16.89 -4.87 -2.97
CA ILE A 227 -16.46 -5.54 -4.21
C ILE A 227 -16.80 -7.04 -4.16
N GLY A 228 -16.54 -7.70 -3.02
CA GLY A 228 -16.84 -9.12 -2.83
C GLY A 228 -18.35 -9.42 -2.86
N LEU A 229 -19.17 -8.57 -2.25
CA LEU A 229 -20.62 -8.66 -2.31
C LEU A 229 -21.14 -8.46 -3.74
N GLY A 230 -20.62 -7.49 -4.48
CA GLY A 230 -20.95 -7.29 -5.89
C GLY A 230 -20.64 -8.52 -6.74
N PHE A 231 -19.45 -9.11 -6.54
CA PHE A 231 -19.05 -10.35 -7.19
C PHE A 231 -20.01 -11.50 -6.85
N PHE A 232 -20.30 -11.70 -5.57
CA PHE A 232 -21.20 -12.76 -5.10
C PHE A 232 -22.60 -12.62 -5.68
N LEU A 233 -23.16 -11.41 -5.67
CA LEU A 233 -24.51 -11.15 -6.19
C LEU A 233 -24.61 -11.43 -7.70
N ILE A 234 -23.62 -11.01 -8.49
CA ILE A 234 -23.61 -11.29 -9.94
C ILE A 234 -23.46 -12.79 -10.19
N ASN A 235 -22.62 -13.48 -9.43
CA ASN A 235 -22.25 -14.86 -9.73
C ASN A 235 -23.05 -15.92 -8.96
N ARG A 236 -23.97 -15.53 -8.05
CA ARG A 236 -24.66 -16.39 -7.08
C ARG A 236 -25.19 -17.72 -7.63
N SER A 237 -25.73 -17.72 -8.85
CA SER A 237 -26.30 -18.89 -9.53
C SER A 237 -25.28 -19.94 -9.96
N ASN A 238 -24.00 -19.56 -10.14
CA ASN A 238 -22.97 -20.37 -10.79
C ASN A 238 -21.70 -20.55 -9.93
N ILE A 239 -21.68 -20.11 -8.66
CA ILE A 239 -20.47 -20.16 -7.80
C ILE A 239 -19.99 -21.60 -7.59
N GLN A 240 -20.92 -22.55 -7.40
CA GLN A 240 -20.58 -23.94 -7.19
C GLN A 240 -20.27 -24.62 -8.53
N GLU A 241 -19.15 -25.35 -8.56
CA GLU A 241 -18.79 -26.22 -9.66
C GLU A 241 -19.29 -27.64 -9.34
N TYR A 242 -19.99 -28.23 -10.31
CA TYR A 242 -20.50 -29.60 -10.24
C TYR A 242 -19.81 -30.43 -11.31
N TYR A 243 -19.68 -31.73 -11.04
CA TYR A 243 -19.15 -32.65 -12.04
C TYR A 243 -19.82 -34.02 -12.00
N TYR A 244 -19.89 -34.65 -13.16
CA TYR A 244 -20.22 -36.06 -13.35
C TYR A 244 -19.09 -36.77 -14.09
N GLN A 245 -18.90 -38.06 -13.83
CA GLN A 245 -17.91 -38.88 -14.49
C GLN A 245 -18.58 -40.16 -15.00
N PHE A 246 -18.24 -40.53 -16.23
CA PHE A 246 -18.83 -41.66 -16.95
C PHE A 246 -17.73 -42.50 -17.59
N ASP A 247 -17.93 -43.83 -17.61
CA ASP A 247 -17.15 -44.81 -18.38
C ASP A 247 -18.13 -45.59 -19.25
N GLN A 248 -18.17 -45.27 -20.54
CA GLN A 248 -19.21 -45.75 -21.45
C GLN A 248 -18.64 -46.61 -22.57
N LYS A 249 -19.13 -47.86 -22.64
CA LYS A 249 -18.66 -48.85 -23.61
C LYS A 249 -19.76 -49.21 -24.57
N PHE A 250 -19.51 -48.98 -25.85
CA PHE A 250 -20.44 -49.25 -26.93
C PHE A 250 -19.84 -50.22 -27.95
N THR A 251 -20.67 -51.09 -28.50
CA THR A 251 -20.29 -52.02 -29.57
C THR A 251 -21.35 -52.05 -30.66
N SER A 252 -20.94 -52.00 -31.92
CA SER A 252 -21.85 -52.11 -33.06
C SER A 252 -21.24 -52.90 -34.22
N SER A 253 -22.11 -53.51 -35.03
CA SER A 253 -21.74 -54.15 -36.29
C SER A 253 -21.67 -53.19 -37.48
N LYS A 254 -22.03 -51.91 -37.29
CA LYS A 254 -21.95 -50.86 -38.31
C LYS A 254 -20.84 -49.87 -37.97
N LEU A 255 -20.31 -49.19 -39.00
CA LEU A 255 -19.28 -48.16 -38.86
C LEU A 255 -19.84 -46.76 -38.54
N ASN A 256 -21.04 -46.49 -39.04
CA ASN A 256 -21.76 -45.26 -38.73
C ASN A 256 -22.87 -45.61 -37.73
N ASN A 257 -22.74 -45.11 -36.51
CA ASN A 257 -23.75 -45.24 -35.47
C ASN A 257 -23.87 -43.97 -34.65
N GLU A 258 -25.00 -43.86 -33.96
CA GLU A 258 -25.18 -42.94 -32.86
C GLU A 258 -25.29 -43.76 -31.57
N TYR A 259 -24.42 -43.46 -30.61
CA TYR A 259 -24.41 -44.07 -29.29
C TYR A 259 -24.94 -43.08 -28.27
N ILE A 260 -25.89 -43.52 -27.44
CA ILE A 260 -26.54 -42.68 -26.44
C ILE A 260 -25.91 -42.97 -25.08
N GLY A 261 -25.39 -41.92 -24.45
CA GLY A 261 -24.81 -41.98 -23.12
C GLY A 261 -25.82 -41.95 -21.98
N GLU A 262 -25.32 -41.99 -20.75
CA GLU A 262 -26.14 -41.90 -19.54
C GLU A 262 -26.60 -40.46 -19.34
N SER A 263 -27.79 -40.33 -18.74
CA SER A 263 -28.40 -39.04 -18.45
C SER A 263 -27.78 -38.39 -17.23
N PHE A 264 -27.69 -37.06 -17.24
CA PHE A 264 -27.23 -36.24 -16.12
C PHE A 264 -28.01 -34.93 -16.04
N SER A 265 -28.07 -34.35 -14.84
CA SER A 265 -28.82 -33.12 -14.59
C SER A 265 -27.91 -31.91 -14.44
N VAL A 266 -28.17 -30.88 -15.25
CA VAL A 266 -27.59 -29.55 -15.13
C VAL A 266 -28.48 -28.74 -14.19
N ASN A 267 -27.98 -28.53 -12.97
CA ASN A 267 -28.68 -27.80 -11.92
C ASN A 267 -28.43 -26.29 -12.01
N GLY A 268 -29.42 -25.48 -11.65
CA GLY A 268 -29.31 -24.02 -11.61
C GLY A 268 -30.57 -23.32 -12.09
N SER A 269 -30.53 -21.99 -12.14
CA SER A 269 -31.64 -21.14 -12.60
C SER A 269 -31.30 -20.30 -13.84
N GLU A 270 -30.08 -20.40 -14.35
CA GLU A 270 -29.58 -19.62 -15.48
C GLU A 270 -28.76 -20.52 -16.42
N PRO A 271 -28.61 -20.16 -17.71
CA PRO A 271 -27.77 -20.91 -18.64
C PRO A 271 -26.30 -20.91 -18.23
N GLN A 272 -25.64 -22.06 -18.34
CA GLN A 272 -24.27 -22.27 -17.89
C GLN A 272 -23.35 -22.77 -19.02
N LYS A 273 -22.04 -22.67 -18.78
CA LYS A 273 -21.03 -23.33 -19.61
C LYS A 273 -20.85 -24.76 -19.09
N LEU A 274 -20.94 -25.73 -19.99
CA LEU A 274 -20.68 -27.14 -19.71
C LEU A 274 -19.40 -27.54 -20.43
N THR A 275 -18.49 -28.18 -19.74
CA THR A 275 -17.21 -28.63 -20.28
C THR A 275 -17.13 -30.14 -20.19
N PHE A 276 -17.09 -30.78 -21.35
CA PHE A 276 -16.75 -32.18 -21.52
C PHE A 276 -15.23 -32.28 -21.64
N GLN A 277 -14.62 -33.13 -20.84
CA GLN A 277 -13.24 -33.56 -21.01
C GLN A 277 -13.25 -35.07 -20.92
N GLY A 278 -12.58 -35.76 -21.82
CA GLY A 278 -12.61 -37.22 -21.85
C GLY A 278 -11.55 -37.84 -22.72
N ILE A 279 -11.51 -39.17 -22.70
CA ILE A 279 -10.68 -40.04 -23.52
C ILE A 279 -11.62 -40.92 -24.33
N SER A 280 -11.39 -40.97 -25.63
CA SER A 280 -12.15 -41.74 -26.60
C SER A 280 -11.26 -42.81 -27.22
N ASP A 281 -11.63 -44.07 -27.11
CA ASP A 281 -10.91 -45.23 -27.66
C ASP A 281 -11.77 -45.97 -28.71
N VAL A 282 -11.18 -46.20 -29.88
CA VAL A 282 -11.82 -46.82 -31.04
C VAL A 282 -10.87 -47.79 -31.75
N ASN A 283 -11.26 -49.05 -31.93
CA ASN A 283 -10.44 -50.08 -32.61
C ASN A 283 -10.20 -49.89 -34.11
N VAL A 284 -10.76 -48.86 -34.73
CA VAL A 284 -10.70 -48.67 -36.18
C VAL A 284 -9.98 -47.37 -36.52
N PRO A 285 -9.01 -47.39 -37.44
CA PRO A 285 -8.36 -46.16 -37.91
C PRO A 285 -9.30 -45.31 -38.78
N ASN A 286 -9.03 -44.00 -38.83
CA ASN A 286 -9.76 -43.03 -39.66
C ASN A 286 -11.27 -42.89 -39.33
N VAL A 287 -11.61 -42.99 -38.04
CA VAL A 287 -12.94 -42.66 -37.55
C VAL A 287 -13.03 -41.16 -37.27
N HIS A 288 -14.17 -40.56 -37.58
CA HIS A 288 -14.51 -39.23 -37.12
C HIS A 288 -15.62 -39.33 -36.07
N LEU A 289 -15.56 -38.49 -35.05
CA LEU A 289 -16.49 -38.43 -33.95
C LEU A 289 -17.21 -37.08 -33.97
N ARG A 290 -18.53 -37.09 -33.86
CA ARG A 290 -19.31 -35.90 -33.51
C ARG A 290 -19.94 -36.13 -32.16
N ILE A 291 -19.77 -35.17 -31.25
CA ILE A 291 -20.36 -35.23 -29.92
C ILE A 291 -21.53 -34.24 -29.89
N LYS A 292 -22.70 -34.74 -29.50
CA LYS A 292 -23.93 -33.96 -29.34
C LYS A 292 -24.35 -33.96 -27.87
N LEU A 293 -24.80 -32.81 -27.39
CA LEU A 293 -25.47 -32.63 -26.12
C LEU A 293 -26.96 -32.46 -26.40
N VAL A 294 -27.80 -33.34 -25.87
CA VAL A 294 -29.24 -33.38 -26.15
C VAL A 294 -30.02 -33.16 -24.87
N ASN A 295 -30.92 -32.16 -24.87
CA ASN A 295 -31.87 -31.97 -23.78
C ASN A 295 -33.02 -32.98 -23.93
N GLU A 296 -33.30 -33.75 -22.89
CA GLU A 296 -34.29 -34.84 -22.94
C GLU A 296 -35.74 -34.37 -23.00
N LEU A 297 -36.02 -33.16 -22.50
CA LEU A 297 -37.38 -32.60 -22.47
C LEU A 297 -37.68 -31.78 -23.72
N THR A 298 -36.73 -30.97 -24.18
CA THR A 298 -36.93 -30.03 -25.29
C THR A 298 -36.44 -30.56 -26.63
N ASN A 299 -35.67 -31.65 -26.65
CA ASN A 299 -34.94 -32.16 -27.81
C ASN A 299 -34.01 -31.13 -28.46
N GLN A 300 -33.60 -30.09 -27.72
CA GLN A 300 -32.61 -29.14 -28.19
C GLN A 300 -31.24 -29.84 -28.28
N ILE A 301 -30.58 -29.70 -29.43
CA ILE A 301 -29.29 -30.32 -29.72
C ILE A 301 -28.23 -29.22 -29.85
N GLN A 302 -27.14 -29.37 -29.12
CA GLN A 302 -25.90 -28.64 -29.37
C GLN A 302 -24.83 -29.65 -29.79
N GLU A 303 -24.13 -29.40 -30.89
CA GLU A 303 -23.19 -30.37 -31.45
C GLU A 303 -21.83 -29.75 -31.79
N THR A 304 -20.81 -30.60 -31.79
CA THR A 304 -19.47 -30.24 -32.27
C THR A 304 -19.37 -30.31 -33.78
N ALA A 305 -18.31 -29.70 -34.34
CA ALA A 305 -17.84 -30.09 -35.66
C ALA A 305 -17.40 -31.58 -35.66
N LEU A 306 -17.23 -32.15 -36.86
CA LEU A 306 -16.71 -33.49 -37.03
C LEU A 306 -15.25 -33.54 -36.56
N LEU A 307 -14.97 -34.27 -35.49
CA LEU A 307 -13.65 -34.43 -34.90
C LEU A 307 -12.96 -35.61 -35.58
N GLN A 308 -11.75 -35.43 -36.11
CA GLN A 308 -10.97 -36.58 -36.55
C GLN A 308 -10.41 -37.30 -35.32
N HIS A 309 -10.77 -38.57 -35.14
CA HIS A 309 -10.23 -39.40 -34.07
C HIS A 309 -8.77 -39.71 -34.41
N HIS A 310 -7.87 -39.42 -33.47
CA HIS A 310 -6.45 -39.71 -33.66
C HIS A 310 -6.17 -41.17 -33.28
N TYR A 311 -6.02 -42.02 -34.28
CA TYR A 311 -5.75 -43.44 -34.08
C TYR A 311 -4.28 -43.66 -33.72
N ASN A 312 -4.02 -43.99 -32.46
CA ASN A 312 -2.73 -44.49 -32.00
C ASN A 312 -2.73 -46.03 -32.15
N GLU A 313 -1.71 -46.58 -32.81
CA GLU A 313 -1.60 -48.03 -33.05
C GLU A 313 -1.37 -48.84 -31.76
N VAL A 314 -0.94 -48.20 -30.67
CA VAL A 314 -0.58 -48.83 -29.40
C VAL A 314 -1.77 -48.93 -28.43
N ASN A 315 -2.55 -47.86 -28.30
CA ASN A 315 -3.61 -47.74 -27.28
C ASN A 315 -4.96 -47.31 -27.84
N HIS A 316 -5.07 -47.05 -29.15
CA HIS A 316 -6.30 -46.71 -29.86
C HIS A 316 -7.07 -45.48 -29.33
N ALA A 317 -6.45 -44.66 -28.47
CA ALA A 317 -7.12 -43.63 -27.69
C ALA A 317 -6.71 -42.20 -28.07
N CYS A 318 -7.64 -41.25 -27.94
CA CYS A 318 -7.38 -39.81 -28.06
C CYS A 318 -8.08 -39.00 -26.96
N GLY A 319 -7.52 -37.83 -26.64
CA GLY A 319 -8.07 -36.95 -25.62
C GLY A 319 -8.96 -35.90 -26.26
N ILE A 320 -10.18 -35.75 -25.76
CA ILE A 320 -11.19 -34.87 -26.32
C ILE A 320 -11.65 -33.89 -25.24
N SER A 321 -11.63 -32.60 -25.56
CA SER A 321 -12.23 -31.56 -24.72
C SER A 321 -13.22 -30.76 -25.57
N VAL A 322 -14.45 -30.61 -25.07
CA VAL A 322 -15.53 -29.84 -25.70
C VAL A 322 -16.11 -28.89 -24.68
N SER A 323 -16.32 -27.64 -25.05
CA SER A 323 -17.06 -26.67 -24.25
C SER A 323 -18.39 -26.36 -24.94
N PHE A 324 -19.51 -26.66 -24.28
CA PHE A 324 -20.85 -26.25 -24.66
C PHE A 324 -21.24 -24.99 -23.91
N CYS A 325 -21.87 -24.05 -24.60
CA CYS A 325 -22.15 -22.72 -24.07
C CYS A 325 -23.66 -22.49 -23.97
N LYS A 326 -24.08 -21.71 -22.95
CA LYS A 326 -25.49 -21.36 -22.72
C LYS A 326 -26.41 -22.59 -22.63
N VAL A 327 -25.95 -23.62 -21.92
CA VAL A 327 -26.75 -24.81 -21.64
C VAL A 327 -27.77 -24.45 -20.56
N GLU A 328 -29.06 -24.56 -20.88
CA GLU A 328 -30.14 -24.29 -19.93
C GLU A 328 -30.19 -25.38 -18.82
N PRO A 329 -30.73 -25.07 -17.63
CA PRO A 329 -30.97 -26.09 -16.62
C PRO A 329 -31.92 -27.18 -17.13
N GLY A 330 -31.60 -28.45 -16.88
CA GLY A 330 -32.38 -29.58 -17.37
C GLY A 330 -31.64 -30.91 -17.31
N THR A 331 -32.30 -31.96 -17.80
CA THR A 331 -31.69 -33.30 -17.94
C THR A 331 -31.17 -33.48 -19.37
N TYR A 332 -29.94 -33.94 -19.47
CA TYR A 332 -29.20 -34.09 -20.72
C TYR A 332 -28.55 -35.45 -20.81
N HIS A 333 -28.31 -35.92 -22.03
CA HIS A 333 -27.38 -37.01 -22.30
C HIS A 333 -26.44 -36.62 -23.44
N MET A 334 -25.31 -37.31 -23.52
CA MET A 334 -24.37 -37.19 -24.63
C MET A 334 -24.73 -38.18 -25.74
N VAL A 335 -24.63 -37.76 -26.99
CA VAL A 335 -24.70 -38.66 -28.15
C VAL A 335 -23.37 -38.62 -28.88
N PHE A 336 -22.80 -39.80 -29.09
CA PHE A 336 -21.54 -40.00 -29.80
C PHE A 336 -21.82 -40.58 -31.17
N GLU A 337 -21.61 -39.79 -32.21
CA GLU A 337 -21.86 -40.16 -33.59
C GLU A 337 -20.53 -40.47 -34.29
N THR A 338 -20.37 -41.70 -34.76
CA THR A 338 -19.16 -42.14 -35.47
C THR A 338 -19.36 -42.12 -36.98
N TYR A 339 -18.34 -41.67 -37.71
CA TYR A 339 -18.31 -41.68 -39.17
C TYR A 339 -17.00 -42.27 -39.67
N SER A 340 -17.07 -43.29 -40.52
CA SER A 340 -15.89 -43.83 -41.19
C SER A 340 -16.13 -44.06 -42.67
N THR A 341 -15.10 -43.84 -43.49
CA THR A 341 -15.09 -44.16 -44.92
C THR A 341 -14.59 -45.59 -45.19
N ASN A 342 -14.11 -46.29 -44.15
CA ASN A 342 -13.57 -47.63 -44.28
C ASN A 342 -14.69 -48.66 -44.42
N LYS A 343 -14.71 -49.49 -45.47
CA LYS A 343 -15.85 -50.39 -45.79
C LYS A 343 -15.73 -51.80 -45.21
N ASN A 344 -14.59 -52.16 -44.63
CA ASN A 344 -14.26 -53.53 -44.23
C ASN A 344 -14.06 -53.67 -42.72
N VAL A 345 -15.11 -53.49 -41.92
CA VAL A 345 -15.04 -53.70 -40.46
C VAL A 345 -16.17 -54.60 -39.98
N ALA A 346 -15.81 -55.63 -39.20
CA ALA A 346 -16.75 -56.62 -38.67
C ALA A 346 -17.48 -56.15 -37.40
N SER A 347 -16.80 -55.35 -36.56
CA SER A 347 -17.37 -54.76 -35.34
C SER A 347 -16.56 -53.54 -34.89
N VAL A 348 -17.23 -52.43 -34.58
CA VAL A 348 -16.65 -51.22 -34.01
C VAL A 348 -16.95 -51.20 -32.52
N TYR A 349 -15.94 -50.96 -31.68
CA TYR A 349 -16.17 -50.54 -30.30
C TYR A 349 -15.84 -49.05 -30.16
N LEU A 350 -16.57 -48.39 -29.27
CA LEU A 350 -16.30 -47.03 -28.83
C LEU A 350 -16.31 -47.05 -27.31
N ASN A 351 -15.18 -46.68 -26.70
CA ASN A 351 -15.07 -46.51 -25.26
C ASN A 351 -14.82 -45.03 -24.93
N GLU A 352 -15.72 -44.43 -24.15
CA GLU A 352 -15.68 -43.01 -23.77
C GLU A 352 -15.60 -42.89 -22.25
N ASP A 353 -14.42 -42.52 -21.74
CA ASP A 353 -14.24 -42.13 -20.33
C ASP A 353 -14.20 -40.61 -20.26
N TYR A 354 -15.25 -39.99 -19.74
CA TYR A 354 -15.38 -38.54 -19.72
C TYR A 354 -15.92 -37.97 -18.43
N LYS A 355 -15.58 -36.71 -18.22
CA LYS A 355 -15.99 -35.88 -17.08
C LYS A 355 -16.71 -34.68 -17.66
N ILE A 356 -17.91 -34.45 -17.16
CA ILE A 356 -18.68 -33.25 -17.46
C ILE A 356 -18.54 -32.34 -16.25
N THR A 357 -18.08 -31.11 -16.46
CA THR A 357 -18.07 -30.05 -15.46
C THR A 357 -18.98 -28.89 -15.87
N PHE A 358 -19.74 -28.34 -14.94
CA PHE A 358 -20.58 -27.17 -15.17
C PHE A 358 -20.69 -26.35 -13.89
N GLY A 359 -21.07 -25.07 -14.04
CA GLY A 359 -20.91 -24.10 -12.97
C GLY A 359 -19.45 -23.67 -12.80
N GLY A 360 -19.14 -23.08 -11.66
CA GLY A 360 -17.88 -22.38 -11.44
C GLY A 360 -17.84 -20.99 -12.08
N VAL A 361 -17.03 -20.11 -11.49
CA VAL A 361 -16.94 -18.70 -11.87
C VAL A 361 -15.49 -18.30 -12.11
N ASP A 362 -15.27 -17.41 -13.06
CA ASP A 362 -13.95 -16.87 -13.35
C ASP A 362 -13.61 -15.75 -12.34
N TYR A 363 -12.65 -16.04 -11.45
CA TYR A 363 -12.21 -15.12 -10.42
C TYR A 363 -11.21 -14.06 -10.93
N TRP A 364 -10.71 -14.14 -12.16
CA TRP A 364 -9.67 -13.21 -12.66
C TRP A 364 -10.09 -11.74 -12.58
N GLY A 365 -11.34 -11.44 -12.93
CA GLY A 365 -11.86 -10.08 -12.82
C GLY A 365 -11.86 -9.54 -11.38
N LEU A 366 -12.15 -10.41 -10.40
CA LEU A 366 -12.12 -10.07 -8.97
C LEU A 366 -10.69 -9.92 -8.45
N ILE A 367 -9.79 -10.79 -8.88
CA ILE A 367 -8.37 -10.75 -8.49
C ILE A 367 -7.74 -9.43 -8.97
N ILE A 368 -7.95 -9.06 -10.24
CA ILE A 368 -7.41 -7.83 -10.82
C ILE A 368 -7.91 -6.60 -10.05
N THR A 369 -9.20 -6.55 -9.71
CA THR A 369 -9.76 -5.39 -9.00
C THR A 369 -9.25 -5.28 -7.57
N TYR A 370 -9.02 -6.39 -6.87
CA TYR A 370 -8.38 -6.37 -5.56
C TYR A 370 -6.91 -5.96 -5.62
N VAL A 371 -6.14 -6.42 -6.60
CA VAL A 371 -4.75 -5.96 -6.79
C VAL A 371 -4.70 -4.44 -7.00
N LEU A 372 -5.57 -3.91 -7.86
CA LEU A 372 -5.65 -2.46 -8.09
C LEU A 372 -6.07 -1.68 -6.84
N LEU A 373 -7.01 -2.21 -6.05
CA LEU A 373 -7.41 -1.61 -4.78
C LEU A 373 -6.25 -1.58 -3.77
N VAL A 374 -5.48 -2.66 -3.65
CA VAL A 374 -4.31 -2.72 -2.76
C VAL A 374 -3.28 -1.67 -3.17
N LEU A 375 -2.97 -1.57 -4.47
CA LEU A 375 -2.04 -0.55 -4.97
C LEU A 375 -2.52 0.88 -4.67
N LEU A 376 -3.81 1.15 -4.88
CA LEU A 376 -4.42 2.45 -4.56
C LEU A 376 -4.30 2.76 -3.06
N VAL A 377 -4.64 1.80 -2.20
CA VAL A 377 -4.58 1.97 -0.74
C VAL A 377 -3.14 2.20 -0.28
N LEU A 378 -2.16 1.46 -0.82
CA LEU A 378 -0.76 1.66 -0.50
C LEU A 378 -0.27 3.06 -0.91
N TRP A 379 -0.65 3.51 -2.10
CA TRP A 379 -0.30 4.85 -2.58
C TRP A 379 -0.91 5.96 -1.70
N ILE A 380 -2.21 5.86 -1.38
CA ILE A 380 -2.88 6.80 -0.47
C ILE A 380 -2.22 6.75 0.91
N ARG A 381 -1.98 5.57 1.47
CA ARG A 381 -1.40 5.40 2.80
C ARG A 381 -0.02 6.05 2.89
N ASN A 382 0.86 5.81 1.92
CA ASN A 382 2.20 6.38 1.90
C ASN A 382 2.14 7.92 1.80
N SER A 383 1.25 8.43 0.95
CA SER A 383 1.06 9.88 0.78
C SER A 383 0.41 10.56 1.99
N LEU A 384 -0.48 9.87 2.70
CA LEU A 384 -1.30 10.41 3.78
C LEU A 384 -0.60 10.33 5.14
N LEU A 385 0.14 9.25 5.38
CA LEU A 385 0.80 8.95 6.65
C LEU A 385 2.33 9.18 6.60
N GLY A 386 2.84 9.71 5.49
CA GLY A 386 4.24 10.10 5.34
C GLY A 386 4.62 11.31 6.20
N LEU A 387 5.88 11.75 6.07
CA LEU A 387 6.41 12.96 6.70
C LEU A 387 6.51 14.13 5.70
N GLY A 388 5.79 14.04 4.57
CA GLY A 388 5.74 15.13 3.59
C GLY A 388 4.89 16.31 4.06
N LYS A 389 5.14 17.49 3.51
CA LYS A 389 4.39 18.73 3.77
C LYS A 389 2.87 18.54 3.66
N ASP A 390 2.43 17.83 2.62
CA ASP A 390 1.00 17.56 2.38
C ASP A 390 0.36 16.63 3.42
N SER A 391 1.06 15.57 3.84
CA SER A 391 0.58 14.66 4.90
C SER A 391 0.46 15.39 6.23
N LEU A 392 1.45 16.22 6.56
CA LEU A 392 1.47 16.94 7.83
C LEU A 392 0.36 18.00 7.88
N MET A 393 0.15 18.76 6.80
CA MET A 393 -0.96 19.72 6.71
C MET A 393 -2.34 19.06 6.75
N PHE A 394 -2.49 17.86 6.19
CA PHE A 394 -3.75 17.14 6.20
C PHE A 394 -4.06 16.54 7.59
N VAL A 395 -3.08 15.89 8.23
CA VAL A 395 -3.25 15.27 9.56
C VAL A 395 -3.46 16.33 10.65
N ASN A 396 -3.00 17.56 10.44
CA ASN A 396 -3.23 18.67 11.38
C ASN A 396 -4.63 19.30 11.31
N LYS A 397 -5.49 18.88 10.37
CA LYS A 397 -6.92 19.26 10.35
C LYS A 397 -7.79 18.25 11.10
N GLU A 398 -9.03 18.61 11.41
CA GLU A 398 -9.98 17.63 11.96
C GLU A 398 -10.22 16.47 10.98
N ILE A 399 -9.95 15.25 11.45
CA ILE A 399 -9.97 14.04 10.61
C ILE A 399 -11.26 13.26 10.85
N ASN A 400 -12.02 13.09 9.77
CA ASN A 400 -13.21 12.26 9.71
C ASN A 400 -13.21 11.39 8.44
N TYR A 401 -14.20 10.51 8.30
CA TYR A 401 -14.33 9.61 7.15
C TYR A 401 -14.41 10.37 5.82
N LEU A 402 -15.15 11.47 5.76
CA LEU A 402 -15.33 12.26 4.55
C LEU A 402 -14.02 12.93 4.11
N ALA A 403 -13.23 13.43 5.06
CA ALA A 403 -11.92 14.01 4.77
C ALA A 403 -10.99 12.96 4.14
N VAL A 404 -10.95 11.74 4.67
CA VAL A 404 -10.13 10.65 4.11
C VAL A 404 -10.63 10.22 2.74
N LEU A 405 -11.94 10.15 2.52
CA LEU A 405 -12.52 9.85 1.20
C LEU A 405 -12.20 10.92 0.15
N ASN A 406 -12.19 12.20 0.54
CA ASN A 406 -11.87 13.29 -0.38
C ASN A 406 -10.37 13.47 -0.61
N TYR A 407 -9.51 12.91 0.24
CA TYR A 407 -8.06 13.00 0.09
C TYR A 407 -7.62 12.38 -1.24
N LYS A 408 -7.07 13.22 -2.12
CA LYS A 408 -6.65 12.85 -3.49
C LYS A 408 -7.72 12.07 -4.26
N GLY A 409 -9.00 12.30 -3.96
CA GLY A 409 -10.13 11.64 -4.61
C GLY A 409 -10.24 10.13 -4.31
N PHE A 410 -9.75 9.65 -3.16
CA PHE A 410 -9.79 8.22 -2.79
C PHE A 410 -11.19 7.58 -2.95
N GLY A 411 -12.24 8.27 -2.51
CA GLY A 411 -13.63 7.82 -2.68
C GLY A 411 -14.06 7.73 -4.14
N SER A 412 -13.68 8.71 -4.96
CA SER A 412 -13.98 8.69 -6.41
C SER A 412 -13.28 7.53 -7.12
N TRP A 413 -12.01 7.28 -6.78
CA TRP A 413 -11.27 6.13 -7.31
C TRP A 413 -11.92 4.80 -6.90
N PHE A 414 -12.41 4.70 -5.67
CA PHE A 414 -13.15 3.51 -5.26
C PHE A 414 -14.42 3.30 -6.10
N VAL A 415 -15.22 4.34 -6.34
CA VAL A 415 -16.43 4.23 -7.18
C VAL A 415 -16.08 3.75 -8.58
N ILE A 416 -15.00 4.25 -9.17
CA ILE A 416 -14.50 3.81 -10.48
C ILE A 416 -14.08 2.33 -10.44
N LEU A 417 -13.29 1.92 -9.44
CA LEU A 417 -12.85 0.53 -9.29
C LEU A 417 -14.02 -0.42 -9.05
N PHE A 418 -15.00 -0.01 -8.25
CA PHE A 418 -16.20 -0.79 -8.01
C PHE A 418 -17.03 -0.94 -9.29
N GLY A 419 -17.23 0.15 -10.04
CA GLY A 419 -17.88 0.13 -11.35
C GLY A 419 -17.15 -0.76 -12.36
N LEU A 420 -15.82 -0.68 -12.42
CA LEU A 420 -14.99 -1.56 -13.24
C LEU A 420 -15.15 -3.03 -12.83
N SER A 421 -15.19 -3.31 -11.52
CA SER A 421 -15.41 -4.67 -11.01
C SER A 421 -16.75 -5.22 -11.44
N LEU A 422 -17.84 -4.46 -11.24
CA LEU A 422 -19.16 -4.89 -11.70
C LEU A 422 -19.19 -5.07 -13.22
N GLY A 423 -18.58 -4.15 -13.98
CA GLY A 423 -18.49 -4.21 -15.44
C GLY A 423 -17.74 -5.44 -15.94
N LEU A 424 -16.58 -5.78 -15.36
CA LEU A 424 -15.80 -6.96 -15.73
C LEU A 424 -16.55 -8.25 -15.41
N GLN A 425 -17.20 -8.31 -14.25
CA GLN A 425 -17.99 -9.49 -13.86
C GLN A 425 -19.22 -9.67 -14.76
N TYR A 426 -19.94 -8.59 -15.03
CA TYR A 426 -21.08 -8.59 -15.95
C TYR A 426 -20.65 -8.98 -17.37
N TYR A 427 -19.52 -8.43 -17.86
CA TYR A 427 -18.97 -8.77 -19.16
C TYR A 427 -18.62 -10.26 -19.24
N ASN A 428 -17.87 -10.79 -18.27
CA ASN A 428 -17.47 -12.20 -18.25
C ASN A 428 -18.67 -13.16 -18.18
N LYS A 429 -19.72 -12.79 -17.44
CA LYS A 429 -20.91 -13.63 -17.28
C LYS A 429 -21.87 -13.55 -18.47
N TYR A 430 -22.16 -12.36 -18.99
CA TYR A 430 -23.26 -12.14 -19.92
C TYR A 430 -22.85 -11.75 -21.35
N ILE A 431 -21.74 -11.02 -21.51
CA ILE A 431 -21.36 -10.44 -22.82
C ILE A 431 -20.32 -11.29 -23.53
N LYS A 432 -19.33 -11.80 -22.80
CA LYS A 432 -18.23 -12.58 -23.36
C LYS A 432 -18.82 -13.75 -24.13
N THR A 433 -18.70 -13.69 -25.44
CA THR A 433 -19.24 -14.70 -26.35
C THR A 433 -18.56 -16.03 -26.06
N CYS A 434 -19.30 -16.91 -25.40
CA CYS A 434 -18.93 -18.31 -25.26
C CYS A 434 -19.31 -18.99 -26.57
N THR A 435 -18.32 -19.37 -27.37
CA THR A 435 -18.51 -20.21 -28.56
C THR A 435 -18.23 -21.66 -28.19
N THR A 436 -19.05 -22.58 -28.72
CA THR A 436 -18.77 -24.00 -28.58
C THR A 436 -17.42 -24.28 -29.24
N SER A 437 -16.48 -24.80 -28.47
CA SER A 437 -15.11 -25.07 -28.93
C SER A 437 -14.72 -26.49 -28.61
N TYR A 438 -13.81 -27.03 -29.41
CA TYR A 438 -13.29 -28.37 -29.21
C TYR A 438 -11.76 -28.37 -29.37
N GLN A 439 -11.13 -29.30 -28.67
CA GLN A 439 -9.72 -29.62 -28.82
C GLN A 439 -9.56 -31.14 -28.80
N VAL A 440 -8.88 -31.66 -29.80
CA VAL A 440 -8.44 -33.06 -29.86
C VAL A 440 -6.94 -33.06 -29.59
N ASN A 441 -6.50 -33.82 -28.60
CA ASN A 441 -5.10 -33.97 -28.25
C ASN A 441 -4.69 -35.43 -28.43
N THR A 442 -3.45 -35.65 -28.87
CA THR A 442 -2.82 -36.97 -28.83
C THR A 442 -2.53 -37.34 -27.38
N VAL A 443 -2.76 -38.61 -27.03
CA VAL A 443 -2.61 -39.10 -25.66
C VAL A 443 -1.94 -40.47 -25.68
N GLU A 444 -0.96 -40.68 -24.82
CA GLU A 444 -0.22 -41.93 -24.69
C GLU A 444 -0.57 -42.64 -23.38
N ASP A 445 -0.77 -43.96 -23.44
CA ASP A 445 -0.95 -44.82 -22.28
C ASP A 445 0.41 -45.45 -21.95
N ASN A 446 1.01 -45.07 -20.83
CA ASN A 446 2.30 -45.64 -20.40
C ASN A 446 2.16 -46.97 -19.66
N THR A 447 0.94 -47.42 -19.39
CA THR A 447 0.66 -48.59 -18.54
C THR A 447 -0.06 -49.73 -19.26
N TYR A 448 -0.59 -49.47 -20.46
CA TYR A 448 -1.43 -50.43 -21.22
C TYR A 448 -2.67 -50.88 -20.43
N THR A 449 -3.17 -50.06 -19.51
CA THR A 449 -4.28 -50.42 -18.61
C THR A 449 -5.61 -49.75 -18.97
N GLY A 450 -5.62 -48.75 -19.86
CA GLY A 450 -6.85 -48.13 -20.34
C GLY A 450 -7.59 -47.23 -19.35
N SER A 451 -6.97 -46.79 -18.26
CA SER A 451 -7.59 -45.90 -17.25
C SER A 451 -7.11 -44.44 -17.40
N ARG A 452 -8.04 -43.48 -17.25
CA ARG A 452 -7.81 -42.02 -17.29
C ARG A 452 -6.63 -41.50 -16.47
N TYR A 453 -6.29 -42.20 -15.39
CA TYR A 453 -5.18 -41.84 -14.50
C TYR A 453 -3.79 -42.16 -15.09
N HIS A 454 -3.73 -42.90 -16.20
CA HIS A 454 -2.48 -43.39 -16.80
C HIS A 454 -2.17 -42.82 -18.18
N TYR A 455 -3.04 -41.92 -18.66
CA TYR A 455 -2.92 -41.26 -19.94
C TYR A 455 -2.25 -39.88 -19.77
N TYR A 456 -1.12 -39.63 -20.45
CA TYR A 456 -0.41 -38.35 -20.43
C TYR A 456 -0.35 -37.72 -21.83
N ARG A 457 -0.23 -36.39 -21.89
CA ARG A 457 0.08 -35.69 -23.14
C ARG A 457 1.56 -35.88 -23.45
N PRO A 458 1.93 -36.44 -24.61
CA PRO A 458 3.34 -36.47 -24.97
C PRO A 458 3.82 -35.07 -25.36
N THR A 459 4.79 -34.54 -24.62
CA THR A 459 5.59 -33.38 -25.06
C THR A 459 6.74 -33.89 -25.91
N TYR A 460 6.54 -34.01 -27.22
CA TYR A 460 7.64 -34.25 -28.14
C TYR A 460 8.35 -32.94 -28.44
N SER A 461 9.54 -32.76 -27.86
CA SER A 461 10.51 -31.79 -28.37
C SER A 461 11.23 -32.40 -29.59
N ASP A 462 11.73 -31.57 -30.49
CA ASP A 462 12.50 -31.97 -31.69
C ASP A 462 13.77 -32.80 -31.38
N TYR A 463 14.07 -33.09 -30.10
CA TYR A 463 15.27 -33.79 -29.63
C TYR A 463 14.99 -35.10 -28.88
N GLY A 464 13.79 -35.66 -28.99
CA GLY A 464 13.47 -36.98 -28.43
C GLY A 464 12.79 -36.92 -27.06
N SER A 465 12.12 -38.01 -26.72
CA SER A 465 11.23 -38.15 -25.57
C SER A 465 11.96 -37.86 -24.25
N SER A 466 11.43 -36.90 -23.49
CA SER A 466 11.74 -36.77 -22.06
C SER A 466 10.44 -36.82 -21.26
N HIS A 467 10.36 -37.80 -20.37
CA HIS A 467 9.27 -37.93 -19.40
C HIS A 467 9.51 -36.92 -18.26
N LYS A 468 8.48 -36.14 -17.91
CA LYS A 468 8.40 -35.41 -16.65
C LYS A 468 7.13 -35.79 -15.92
#